data_AF-A0A645B185-F1
#
_entry.id   AF-A0A645B185-F1
#
_cell.length_a   1.000
_cell.length_b   1.000
_cell.length_c   1.000
_cell.angle_alpha   90.00
_cell.angle_beta   90.00
_cell.angle_gamma   90.00
#
_symmetry.space_group_name_H-M   'P 1'
#
loop_
_entity.id
_entity.type
_entity.pdbx_description
1 polymer ?
#
loop_
_entity_poly.entity_id
_entity_poly.type
_entity_poly.pdbx_seq_one_letter_code
_entity_poly.pdbx_strand_id
1 'polypeptide(L)'
;MAPLWEKQYDIILLSSVNDFDPLTYLTQNDHAGKIETSTMMALHPELVDLSRLDPDSWPLGVKGEDPRTSSIAWGEYLLETTVQSIGRKLQELGL
;
A
#
# COMPACT_ATOMS: atom_id res chain seq x y z
N MET A 1 14.86 -16.78 10.36
CA MET A 1 14.89 -16.85 8.89
C MET A 1 15.53 -15.61 8.30
N ALA A 2 15.00 -14.41 8.54
CA ALA A 2 15.56 -13.16 7.99
C ALA A 2 17.08 -12.99 8.26
N PRO A 3 17.61 -13.10 9.50
CA PRO A 3 19.06 -12.92 9.73
C PRO A 3 19.94 -13.94 9.02
N LEU A 4 19.40 -15.13 8.72
CA LEU A 4 20.13 -16.17 7.99
C LEU A 4 20.24 -15.80 6.51
N TRP A 5 19.16 -15.30 5.91
CA TRP A 5 19.14 -14.89 4.51
C TRP A 5 19.92 -13.60 4.26
N GLU A 6 19.81 -12.62 5.16
CA GLU A 6 20.59 -11.38 5.10
C GLU A 6 22.09 -11.69 5.09
N LYS A 7 22.54 -12.57 5.99
CA LYS A 7 23.94 -13.03 6.02
C LYS A 7 24.32 -13.86 4.79
N GLN A 8 23.44 -14.75 4.33
CA GLN A 8 23.75 -15.66 3.23
C GLN A 8 23.86 -14.93 1.89
N TYR A 9 23.03 -13.92 1.66
CA TYR A 9 22.90 -13.26 0.36
C TYR A 9 23.40 -11.81 0.35
N ASP A 10 23.88 -11.29 1.49
CA ASP A 10 24.32 -9.91 1.65
C ASP A 10 23.23 -8.91 1.23
N ILE A 11 22.03 -9.13 1.78
CA ILE A 11 20.83 -8.30 1.54
C ILE A 11 20.31 -7.75 2.87
N ILE A 12 19.56 -6.65 2.81
CA ILE A 12 18.76 -6.14 3.92
C ILE A 12 17.30 -6.47 3.64
N LEU A 13 16.61 -7.08 4.60
CA LEU A 13 15.18 -7.42 4.47
C LEU A 13 14.35 -6.48 5.36
N LEU A 14 13.42 -5.75 4.74
CA LEU A 14 12.48 -4.88 5.42
C LEU A 14 11.05 -5.38 5.20
N SER A 15 10.28 -5.45 6.28
CA SER A 15 8.87 -5.79 6.31
C SER A 15 8.03 -4.55 6.58
N SER A 16 7.00 -4.31 5.77
CA SER A 16 6.05 -3.21 5.98
C SER A 16 5.40 -3.22 7.37
N VAL A 17 5.27 -4.39 8.01
CA VAL A 17 4.64 -4.56 9.31
C VAL A 17 5.63 -4.43 10.48
N ASN A 18 6.87 -4.88 10.30
CA ASN A 18 7.83 -4.95 11.41
C ASN A 18 8.80 -3.77 11.43
N ASP A 19 9.08 -3.16 10.27
CA ASP A 19 10.18 -2.22 10.11
C ASP A 19 9.73 -0.78 9.86
N PHE A 20 8.43 -0.56 9.71
CA PHE A 20 7.81 0.74 9.44
C PHE A 20 6.71 1.07 10.46
N ASP A 21 6.50 2.36 10.70
CA ASP A 21 5.36 2.84 11.48
C ASP A 21 4.06 2.62 10.67
N PRO A 22 3.04 1.94 11.23
CA PRO A 22 1.77 1.66 10.54
C PRO A 22 0.99 2.93 10.15
N LEU A 23 1.30 4.09 10.71
CA LEU A 23 0.72 5.37 10.34
C LEU A 23 1.44 6.05 9.17
N THR A 24 2.55 5.47 8.69
CA THR A 24 3.35 6.05 7.60
C THR A 24 3.60 5.09 6.44
N TYR A 25 3.56 3.77 6.65
CA TYR A 25 3.51 2.79 5.56
C TYR A 25 2.05 2.42 5.31
N LEU A 26 1.36 3.26 4.53
CA LEU A 26 -0.09 3.22 4.41
C LEU A 26 -0.58 2.39 3.23
N THR A 27 0.20 2.27 2.16
CA THR A 27 -0.16 1.47 0.98
C THR A 27 -0.19 -0.04 1.30
N GLN A 28 -0.98 -0.81 0.55
CA GLN A 28 -1.05 -2.28 0.61
C GLN A 28 -1.53 -2.86 1.96
N ASN A 29 -2.30 -2.09 2.73
CA ASN A 29 -2.88 -2.54 4.01
C ASN A 29 -4.29 -3.15 3.86
N ASP A 30 -4.84 -3.20 2.65
CA ASP A 30 -6.11 -3.85 2.33
C ASP A 30 -5.98 -4.72 1.06
N HIS A 31 -7.06 -5.40 0.66
CA HIS A 31 -7.11 -6.21 -0.55
C HIS A 31 -8.29 -5.80 -1.41
N ALA A 32 -8.00 -5.17 -2.55
CA ALA A 32 -8.95 -4.55 -3.46
C ALA A 32 -9.92 -3.56 -2.76
N GLY A 33 -9.53 -3.05 -1.59
CA GLY A 33 -10.31 -2.09 -0.81
C GLY A 33 -9.99 -0.66 -1.22
N LYS A 34 -10.37 0.29 -0.37
CA LYS A 34 -10.15 1.72 -0.57
C LYS A 34 -8.68 2.09 -0.78
N ILE A 35 -7.73 1.48 -0.07
CA ILE A 35 -6.31 1.83 -0.13
C ILE A 35 -5.73 1.43 -1.47
N GLU A 36 -5.82 0.15 -1.85
CA GLU A 36 -5.32 -0.34 -3.15
C GLU A 36 -6.05 0.32 -4.33
N THR A 37 -7.36 0.51 -4.23
CA THR A 37 -8.15 1.15 -5.30
C THR A 37 -7.80 2.62 -5.46
N SER A 38 -7.68 3.39 -4.36
CA SER A 38 -7.25 4.79 -4.44
C SER A 38 -5.83 4.92 -4.98
N THR A 39 -4.93 4.01 -4.60
CA THR A 39 -3.57 3.95 -5.13
C THR A 39 -3.57 3.73 -6.65
N MET A 40 -4.38 2.79 -7.14
CA MET A 40 -4.54 2.56 -8.58
C MET A 40 -5.21 3.73 -9.30
N MET A 41 -6.18 4.40 -8.68
CA MET A 41 -6.78 5.62 -9.26
C MET A 41 -5.74 6.74 -9.43
N ALA A 42 -4.78 6.87 -8.50
CA ALA A 42 -3.73 7.88 -8.59
C ALA A 42 -2.65 7.55 -9.64
N LEU A 43 -2.28 6.27 -9.78
CA LEU A 43 -1.21 5.86 -10.71
C LEU A 43 -1.72 5.52 -12.13
N HIS A 44 -2.84 4.82 -12.22
CA HIS A 44 -3.40 4.20 -13.42
C HIS A 44 -4.94 4.27 -13.41
N PRO A 45 -5.53 5.48 -13.42
CA PRO A 45 -6.99 5.65 -13.32
C PRO A 45 -7.77 4.91 -14.41
N GLU A 46 -7.18 4.69 -15.59
CA GLU A 46 -7.77 3.95 -16.70
C GLU A 46 -8.02 2.47 -16.41
N LEU A 47 -7.38 1.91 -15.37
CA LEU A 47 -7.54 0.51 -14.95
C LEU A 47 -8.60 0.34 -13.85
N VAL A 48 -9.20 1.42 -13.35
CA VAL A 48 -10.21 1.40 -12.29
C VAL A 48 -11.57 1.82 -12.83
N ASP A 49 -12.53 0.88 -12.84
CA ASP A 49 -13.91 1.14 -13.21
C ASP A 49 -14.85 0.75 -12.05
N LEU A 50 -15.12 1.72 -11.16
CA LEU A 50 -16.00 1.52 -10.00
C LEU A 50 -17.46 1.26 -10.39
N SER A 51 -17.87 1.60 -11.63
CA SER A 51 -19.24 1.34 -12.11
C SER A 51 -19.55 -0.15 -12.29
N ARG A 52 -18.51 -1.01 -12.28
CA ARG A 52 -18.66 -2.47 -12.33
C ARG A 52 -19.08 -3.09 -11.00
N LEU A 53 -19.00 -2.34 -9.90
CA LEU A 53 -19.40 -2.83 -8.59
C LEU A 53 -20.92 -2.66 -8.43
N ASP A 54 -21.58 -3.71 -7.96
CA ASP A 54 -22.99 -3.66 -7.56
C ASP A 54 -23.16 -2.63 -6.42
N PRO A 55 -24.02 -1.62 -6.54
CA PRO A 55 -24.18 -0.61 -5.48
C PRO A 55 -24.74 -1.16 -4.17
N ASP A 56 -25.47 -2.29 -4.20
CA ASP A 56 -26.26 -2.76 -3.07
C ASP A 56 -25.61 -3.92 -2.30
N SER A 57 -24.47 -4.44 -2.76
CA SER A 57 -23.80 -5.58 -2.14
C SER A 57 -22.30 -5.37 -1.92
N TRP A 58 -21.73 -6.11 -0.96
CA TRP A 58 -20.28 -6.11 -0.74
C TRP A 58 -19.57 -6.82 -1.91
N PRO A 59 -18.52 -6.22 -2.53
CA PRO A 59 -17.84 -6.86 -3.65
C PRO A 59 -17.12 -8.15 -3.22
N LEU A 60 -17.19 -9.17 -4.08
CA LEU A 60 -16.48 -10.43 -3.86
C LEU A 60 -14.96 -10.21 -3.88
N GLY A 61 -14.25 -10.83 -2.93
CA GLY A 61 -12.79 -10.79 -2.87
C GLY A 61 -12.21 -9.52 -2.25
N VAL A 62 -13.03 -8.54 -1.88
CA VAL A 62 -12.58 -7.32 -1.21
C VAL A 62 -12.46 -7.53 0.30
N LYS A 63 -11.33 -7.13 0.87
CA LYS A 63 -11.08 -7.06 2.32
C LYS A 63 -10.52 -5.69 2.66
N GLY A 64 -11.15 -4.98 3.60
CA GLY A 64 -10.75 -3.64 4.03
C GLY A 64 -11.92 -2.67 3.99
N GLU A 65 -11.63 -1.40 3.72
CA GLU A 65 -12.66 -0.38 3.51
C GLU A 65 -13.28 -0.49 2.11
N ASP A 66 -14.52 0.02 1.96
CA ASP A 66 -15.27 -0.05 0.70
C ASP A 66 -14.53 0.71 -0.44
N PRO A 67 -14.15 0.03 -1.54
CA PRO A 67 -13.44 0.65 -2.66
C PRO A 67 -14.26 1.73 -3.38
N ARG A 68 -15.59 1.75 -3.23
CA ARG A 68 -16.45 2.81 -3.80
C ARG A 68 -16.20 4.18 -3.18
N THR A 69 -15.56 4.23 -2.02
CA THR A 69 -15.17 5.48 -1.33
C THR A 69 -13.76 5.96 -1.68
N SER A 70 -13.13 5.34 -2.68
CA SER A 70 -11.79 5.69 -3.15
C SER A 70 -11.73 7.03 -3.86
N SER A 71 -10.55 7.65 -3.86
CA SER A 71 -10.31 8.88 -4.62
C SER A 71 -8.84 9.00 -5.01
N ILE A 72 -8.58 9.75 -6.08
CA ILE A 72 -7.22 10.08 -6.53
C ILE A 72 -6.43 10.78 -5.41
N ALA A 73 -7.02 11.82 -4.80
CA ALA A 73 -6.35 12.58 -3.74
C ALA A 73 -5.96 11.72 -2.53
N TRP A 74 -6.80 10.73 -2.17
CA TRP A 74 -6.44 9.77 -1.12
C TRP A 74 -5.28 8.87 -1.56
N GLY A 75 -5.28 8.40 -2.81
CA GLY A 75 -4.18 7.64 -3.40
C GLY A 75 -2.85 8.39 -3.39
N GLU A 76 -2.86 9.65 -3.80
CA GLU A 76 -1.68 10.53 -3.79
C GLU A 76 -1.11 10.69 -2.37
N TYR A 77 -1.97 10.93 -1.37
CA TYR A 77 -1.57 11.00 0.04
C TYR A 77 -0.94 9.68 0.53
N LEU A 78 -1.57 8.54 0.22
CA LEU A 78 -1.06 7.21 0.60
C LEU A 78 0.34 6.97 0.00
N LEU A 79 0.51 7.27 -1.28
CA LEU A 79 1.76 7.11 -2.02
C LEU A 79 2.85 8.01 -1.46
N GLU A 80 2.60 9.31 -1.34
CA GLU A 80 3.59 10.26 -0.83
C GLU A 80 4.04 9.89 0.58
N THR A 81 3.09 9.59 1.48
CA THR A 81 3.39 9.25 2.87
C THR A 81 4.24 7.98 2.96
N THR A 82 3.89 6.95 2.17
CA THR A 82 4.60 5.66 2.17
C THR A 82 5.99 5.79 1.56
N VAL A 83 6.13 6.49 0.42
CA VAL A 83 7.44 6.73 -0.21
C VAL A 83 8.36 7.53 0.71
N GLN A 84 7.85 8.55 1.40
CA GLN A 84 8.63 9.29 2.40
C GLN A 84 9.07 8.39 3.57
N SER A 85 8.20 7.46 4.02
CA SER A 85 8.55 6.50 5.06
C SER A 85 9.68 5.55 4.63
N ILE A 86 9.60 5.03 3.40
CA ILE A 86 10.66 4.24 2.77
C ILE A 86 11.96 5.04 2.69
N GLY A 87 11.91 6.28 2.21
CA GLY A 87 13.09 7.16 2.12
C GLY A 87 13.75 7.41 3.48
N ARG A 88 12.98 7.68 4.53
CA ARG A 88 13.51 7.81 5.90
C ARG A 88 14.18 6.53 6.39
N LYS A 89 13.55 5.38 6.15
CA LYS A 89 14.11 4.08 6.57
C LYS A 89 15.43 3.77 5.87
N LEU A 90 15.55 4.09 4.59
CA LEU A 90 16.81 3.94 3.85
C LEU A 90 17.90 4.86 4.42
N GLN A 91 17.58 6.11 4.72
CA GLN A 91 18.51 7.05 5.37
C GLN A 91 18.98 6.58 6.74
N GLU A 92 18.08 6.02 7.57
CA GLU A 92 18.42 5.41 8.87
C GLU A 92 19.42 4.25 8.74
N LEU A 93 19.37 3.52 7.63
CA LEU A 93 20.27 2.42 7.31
C LEU A 93 21.57 2.88 6.62
N GLY A 94 21.69 4.18 6.30
CA GLY A 94 22.85 4.74 5.60
C GLY A 94 22.89 4.41 4.10
N LEU A 95 21.73 4.19 3.48
CA LEU A 95 21.53 3.90 2.06
C LEU A 95 21.06 5.13 1.27
#